data_AF-A0A6S7J2W5-F1
#
_entry.id   AF-A0A6S7J2W5-F1
#
_cell.length_a   1.000
_cell.length_b   1.000
_cell.length_c   1.000
_cell.angle_alpha   90.00
_cell.angle_beta   90.00
_cell.angle_gamma   90.00
#
_symmetry.space_group_name_H-M   'P 1'
#
loop_
_entity.id
_entity.type
_entity.pdbx_description
1 polymer ?
#
loop_
_entity_poly.entity_id
_entity_poly.type
_entity_poly.pdbx_seq_one_letter_code
_entity_poly.pdbx_strand_id
1 'polypeptide(L)'
;MCLSKSILDSHKCLEESSRNNCAICLEDLHTSTIAAHVPKCGHLIHSTCYSDLLQSGGYTCPTCNESLVDMSSTWSKLDSTIAQTPMPPEYANMDVRVLCCDCHKYSMVKFHIIALKCGECGSYNTCRDDDGNAPVNPAVAAAVVAQAQNVLELEVQEGEDDDEDGEGEIGDDDGSEGTSDDMTDNGDDDDASLRSDLSLD
;
A
#
# COMPACT_ATOMS: atom_id res chain seq x y z
N MET A 1 -18.31 -10.61 -17.60
CA MET A 1 -17.21 -11.54 -17.96
C MET A 1 -17.51 -12.94 -17.45
N CYS A 2 -16.91 -13.99 -18.05
CA CYS A 2 -16.90 -15.34 -17.51
C CYS A 2 -15.49 -15.67 -16.99
N LEU A 3 -15.36 -16.04 -15.72
CA LEU A 3 -14.09 -16.40 -15.08
C LEU A 3 -13.89 -17.92 -15.06
N SER A 4 -12.64 -18.37 -14.96
CA SER A 4 -12.35 -19.80 -14.88
C SER A 4 -12.74 -20.36 -13.50
N LYS A 5 -13.29 -21.59 -13.47
CA LYS A 5 -13.72 -22.25 -12.23
C LYS A 5 -12.58 -22.45 -11.22
N SER A 6 -11.32 -22.41 -11.67
CA SER A 6 -10.12 -22.49 -10.84
C SER A 6 -9.99 -21.36 -9.81
N ILE A 7 -10.67 -20.23 -10.03
CA ILE A 7 -10.60 -19.02 -9.21
C ILE A 7 -11.76 -18.96 -8.18
N LEU A 8 -12.70 -19.92 -8.25
CA LEU A 8 -13.95 -19.90 -7.48
C LEU A 8 -13.75 -19.99 -5.96
N ASP A 9 -12.70 -20.68 -5.50
CA ASP A 9 -12.39 -20.88 -4.08
C ASP A 9 -11.61 -19.70 -3.45
N SER A 10 -10.85 -18.95 -4.26
CA SER A 10 -9.95 -17.90 -3.79
C SER A 10 -10.41 -16.47 -4.09
N HIS A 11 -11.53 -16.29 -4.81
CA HIS A 11 -12.03 -14.96 -5.15
C HIS A 11 -12.91 -14.35 -4.05
N LYS A 12 -12.55 -13.13 -3.62
CA LYS A 12 -13.52 -12.15 -3.13
C LYS A 12 -14.29 -11.67 -4.37
N CYS A 13 -15.63 -11.68 -4.35
CA CYS A 13 -16.44 -11.49 -5.57
C CYS A 13 -16.03 -10.23 -6.37
N LEU A 14 -15.62 -10.43 -7.62
CA LEU A 14 -14.96 -9.42 -8.46
C LEU A 14 -15.93 -8.50 -9.22
N GLU A 15 -17.22 -8.46 -8.88
CA GLU A 15 -18.22 -7.66 -9.63
C GLU A 15 -17.92 -6.15 -9.61
N GLU A 16 -17.39 -5.63 -8.50
CA GLU A 16 -16.89 -4.25 -8.44
C GLU A 16 -15.53 -4.13 -9.15
N SER A 17 -14.58 -5.03 -8.87
CA SER A 17 -13.24 -5.00 -9.47
C SER A 17 -13.26 -5.03 -11.00
N SER A 18 -14.28 -5.64 -11.62
CA SER A 18 -14.42 -5.66 -13.06
C SER A 18 -14.99 -4.36 -13.66
N ARG A 19 -15.67 -3.51 -12.86
CA ARG A 19 -16.09 -2.14 -13.24
C ARG A 19 -14.97 -1.10 -13.13
N ASN A 20 -13.77 -1.51 -12.74
CA ASN A 20 -12.63 -0.62 -12.61
C ASN A 20 -11.88 -0.49 -13.94
N ASN A 21 -11.07 0.56 -14.03
CA ASN A 21 -10.11 0.73 -15.13
C ASN A 21 -8.83 -0.08 -14.84
N CYS A 22 -8.12 -0.47 -15.89
CA CYS A 22 -6.81 -1.09 -15.78
C CYS A 22 -5.82 -0.11 -15.14
N ALA A 23 -5.17 -0.51 -14.05
CA ALA A 23 -4.20 0.32 -13.33
C ALA A 23 -2.91 0.68 -14.12
N ILE A 24 -2.78 0.25 -15.38
CA ILE A 24 -1.61 0.49 -16.23
C ILE A 24 -1.95 1.46 -17.37
N CYS A 25 -2.98 1.19 -18.17
CA CYS A 25 -3.40 2.05 -19.29
C CYS A 25 -4.58 2.98 -18.96
N LEU A 26 -5.23 2.82 -17.81
CA LEU A 26 -6.42 3.56 -17.36
C LEU A 26 -7.68 3.36 -18.22
N GLU A 27 -7.67 2.40 -19.17
CA GLU A 27 -8.85 2.01 -19.95
C GLU A 27 -9.76 1.04 -19.17
N ASP A 28 -11.06 1.05 -19.49
CA ASP A 28 -12.08 0.21 -18.86
C ASP A 28 -11.88 -1.29 -19.12
N LEU A 29 -12.03 -2.12 -18.08
CA LEU A 29 -11.81 -3.57 -18.13
C LEU A 29 -13.04 -4.38 -18.56
N HIS A 30 -14.22 -3.75 -18.65
CA HIS A 30 -15.49 -4.42 -18.94
C HIS A 30 -15.90 -4.37 -20.41
N THR A 31 -15.67 -3.22 -21.04
CA THR A 31 -16.08 -2.85 -22.38
C THR A 31 -14.95 -2.94 -23.39
N SER A 32 -13.69 -2.95 -22.93
CA SER A 32 -12.54 -3.24 -23.78
C SER A 32 -12.63 -4.64 -24.39
N THR A 33 -12.16 -4.75 -25.64
CA THR A 33 -12.04 -6.01 -26.37
C THR A 33 -10.84 -6.85 -25.93
N ILE A 34 -9.94 -6.28 -25.13
CA ILE A 34 -8.75 -6.96 -24.60
C ILE A 34 -9.13 -7.77 -23.36
N ALA A 35 -8.80 -9.06 -23.36
CA ALA A 35 -9.09 -9.93 -22.22
C ALA A 35 -8.37 -9.47 -20.94
N ALA A 36 -9.10 -9.40 -19.82
CA ALA A 36 -8.52 -9.14 -18.51
C ALA A 36 -7.75 -10.37 -17.98
N HIS A 37 -6.56 -10.13 -17.45
CA HIS A 37 -5.81 -11.07 -16.63
C HIS A 37 -6.27 -10.98 -15.17
N VAL A 38 -6.25 -12.11 -14.46
CA VAL A 38 -6.73 -12.24 -13.07
C VAL A 38 -5.57 -12.74 -12.20
N PRO A 39 -4.80 -11.84 -11.56
CA PRO A 39 -3.77 -12.23 -10.60
C PRO A 39 -4.37 -12.84 -9.33
N LYS A 40 -3.52 -13.45 -8.50
CA LYS A 40 -3.92 -14.02 -7.19
C LYS A 40 -4.54 -12.98 -6.25
N CYS A 41 -4.04 -11.74 -6.28
CA CYS A 41 -4.58 -10.61 -5.52
C CYS A 41 -5.96 -10.10 -5.99
N GLY A 42 -6.49 -10.62 -7.11
CA GLY A 42 -7.79 -10.24 -7.68
C GLY A 42 -7.84 -8.90 -8.43
N HIS A 43 -6.79 -8.08 -8.37
CA HIS A 43 -6.74 -6.80 -9.09
C HIS A 43 -6.57 -7.01 -10.60
N LEU A 44 -7.65 -6.78 -11.34
CA LEU A 44 -7.74 -7.01 -12.77
C LEU A 44 -6.92 -5.97 -13.57
N ILE A 45 -6.24 -6.45 -14.62
CA ILE A 45 -5.49 -5.64 -15.59
C ILE A 45 -5.63 -6.29 -16.97
N HIS A 46 -5.47 -5.55 -18.08
CA HIS A 46 -5.50 -6.16 -19.41
C HIS A 46 -4.33 -7.15 -19.60
N SER A 47 -4.56 -8.23 -20.35
CA SER A 47 -3.54 -9.27 -20.59
C SER A 47 -2.32 -8.75 -21.37
N THR A 48 -2.51 -7.74 -22.22
CA THR A 48 -1.43 -6.99 -22.88
C THR A 48 -0.61 -6.24 -21.83
N CYS A 49 -1.24 -5.35 -21.08
CA CYS A 49 -0.58 -4.57 -20.03
C CYS A 49 0.12 -5.43 -18.97
N TYR A 50 -0.43 -6.59 -18.62
CA TYR A 50 0.24 -7.58 -17.77
C TYR A 50 1.54 -8.10 -18.41
N SER A 51 1.50 -8.46 -19.69
CA SER A 51 2.67 -8.94 -20.43
C SER A 51 3.73 -7.83 -20.56
N ASP A 52 3.32 -6.60 -20.85
CA ASP A 52 4.18 -5.42 -20.97
C ASP A 52 4.83 -5.06 -19.61
N LEU A 53 4.09 -5.18 -18.51
CA LEU A 53 4.60 -5.01 -17.15
C LEU A 53 5.71 -6.02 -16.83
N LEU A 54 5.48 -7.31 -17.10
CA LEU A 54 6.51 -8.33 -16.92
C LEU A 54 7.73 -8.10 -17.83
N GLN A 55 7.50 -7.67 -19.08
CA GLN A 55 8.58 -7.41 -20.04
C GLN A 55 9.42 -6.17 -19.68
N SER A 56 8.82 -5.17 -19.03
CA SER A 56 9.54 -4.02 -18.45
C SER A 56 10.21 -4.33 -17.10
N GLY A 57 10.07 -5.56 -16.59
CA GLY A 57 10.69 -6.02 -15.35
C GLY A 57 9.88 -5.77 -14.07
N GLY A 58 8.67 -5.22 -14.19
CA GLY A 58 7.73 -5.14 -13.08
C GLY A 58 7.12 -6.51 -12.78
N TYR A 59 7.15 -6.95 -11.52
CA TYR A 59 6.64 -8.26 -11.10
C TYR A 59 5.57 -8.16 -9.99
N THR A 60 5.28 -6.96 -9.50
CA THR A 60 4.30 -6.68 -8.45
C THR A 60 3.02 -6.06 -9.03
N CYS A 61 1.90 -6.25 -8.35
CA CYS A 61 0.63 -5.64 -8.72
C CYS A 61 0.69 -4.11 -8.49
N PRO A 62 0.38 -3.27 -9.49
CA PRO A 62 0.41 -1.81 -9.33
C PRO A 62 -0.62 -1.27 -8.31
N THR A 63 -1.61 -2.08 -7.91
CA THR A 63 -2.68 -1.67 -6.98
C THR A 63 -2.43 -2.09 -5.52
N CYS A 64 -1.70 -3.18 -5.28
CA CYS A 64 -1.50 -3.74 -3.93
C CYS A 64 -0.08 -4.25 -3.63
N ASN A 65 0.84 -4.15 -4.58
CA ASN A 65 2.22 -4.63 -4.52
C ASN A 65 2.42 -6.16 -4.31
N GLU A 66 1.38 -6.98 -4.24
CA GLU A 66 1.51 -8.45 -4.26
C GLU A 66 2.22 -8.95 -5.53
N SER A 67 3.09 -9.96 -5.40
CA SER A 67 3.81 -10.58 -6.53
C SER A 67 2.85 -11.26 -7.51
N LEU A 68 2.90 -10.85 -8.77
CA LEU A 68 2.06 -11.40 -9.84
C LEU A 68 2.55 -12.76 -10.36
N VAL A 69 3.85 -13.02 -10.23
CA VAL A 69 4.54 -14.24 -10.70
C VAL A 69 5.21 -14.99 -9.54
N ASP A 70 5.56 -16.25 -9.76
CA ASP A 70 6.34 -17.00 -8.77
C ASP A 70 7.78 -16.48 -8.68
N MET A 71 8.09 -15.84 -7.55
CA MET A 71 9.40 -15.28 -7.24
C MET A 71 10.29 -16.24 -6.41
N SER A 72 9.89 -17.50 -6.21
CA SER A 72 10.65 -18.53 -5.47
C SER A 72 12.14 -18.60 -5.85
N SER A 73 12.44 -18.54 -7.15
CA SER A 73 13.80 -18.58 -7.69
C SER A 73 14.61 -17.30 -7.42
N THR A 74 13.94 -16.17 -7.22
CA THR A 74 14.55 -14.89 -6.82
C THR A 74 14.81 -14.88 -5.32
N TRP A 75 13.86 -15.35 -4.51
CA TRP A 75 13.99 -15.50 -3.06
C TRP A 75 15.14 -16.44 -2.67
N SER A 76 15.30 -17.56 -3.36
CA SER A 76 16.43 -18.48 -3.16
C SER A 76 17.81 -17.86 -3.45
N LYS A 77 17.88 -16.89 -4.38
CA LYS A 77 19.11 -16.11 -4.62
C LYS A 77 19.37 -15.13 -3.46
N LEU A 78 18.34 -14.46 -2.95
CA LEU A 78 18.47 -13.58 -1.78
C LEU A 78 18.91 -14.35 -0.53
N ASP A 79 18.35 -15.54 -0.27
CA ASP A 79 18.82 -16.46 0.78
C ASP A 79 20.34 -16.71 0.67
N SER A 80 20.82 -16.98 -0.55
CA SER A 80 22.23 -17.24 -0.83
C SER A 80 23.12 -16.00 -0.60
N THR A 81 22.68 -14.81 -1.01
CA THR A 81 23.43 -13.56 -0.81
C THR A 81 23.47 -13.16 0.67
N ILE A 82 22.39 -13.38 1.41
CA ILE A 82 22.30 -13.16 2.86
C ILE A 82 23.27 -14.08 3.60
N ALA A 83 23.29 -15.37 3.26
CA ALA A 83 24.24 -16.33 3.86
C ALA A 83 25.71 -15.97 3.59
N GLN A 84 26.02 -15.31 2.46
CA GLN A 84 27.36 -14.85 2.10
C GLN A 84 27.75 -13.50 2.74
N THR A 85 26.78 -12.74 3.24
CA THR A 85 26.98 -11.36 3.73
C THR A 85 26.50 -11.22 5.18
N PRO A 86 27.09 -11.95 6.15
CA PRO A 86 26.63 -11.95 7.52
C PRO A 86 26.63 -10.55 8.15
N MET A 87 25.58 -10.24 8.91
CA MET A 87 25.40 -8.94 9.55
C MET A 87 26.51 -8.65 10.59
N PRO A 88 26.96 -7.38 10.72
CA PRO A 88 27.89 -6.98 11.76
C PRO A 88 27.32 -7.27 13.18
N PRO A 89 28.16 -7.58 14.18
CA PRO A 89 27.70 -7.98 15.52
C PRO A 89 26.76 -6.99 16.21
N GLU A 90 26.92 -5.69 15.94
CA GLU A 90 26.09 -4.59 16.45
C GLU A 90 24.61 -4.71 16.02
N TYR A 91 24.37 -5.26 14.83
CA TYR A 91 23.04 -5.39 14.22
C TYR A 91 22.56 -6.84 14.17
N ALA A 92 23.43 -7.84 14.37
CA ALA A 92 23.10 -9.26 14.23
C ALA A 92 21.96 -9.76 15.13
N ASN A 93 21.70 -9.08 16.26
CA ASN A 93 20.60 -9.41 17.17
C ASN A 93 19.32 -8.59 16.93
N MET A 94 19.38 -7.52 16.15
CA MET A 94 18.28 -6.58 15.92
C MET A 94 17.11 -7.25 15.20
N ASP A 95 15.89 -7.10 15.72
CA ASP A 95 14.66 -7.57 15.09
C ASP A 95 13.82 -6.38 14.62
N VAL A 96 13.15 -6.55 13.48
CA VAL A 96 12.24 -5.56 12.88
C VAL A 96 10.89 -6.19 12.59
N ARG A 97 9.82 -5.40 12.73
CA ARG A 97 8.50 -5.78 12.23
C ARG A 97 8.43 -5.50 10.73
N VAL A 98 7.92 -6.47 9.97
CA VAL A 98 7.61 -6.31 8.56
C VAL A 98 6.19 -6.77 8.24
N LEU A 99 5.54 -6.06 7.33
CA LEU A 99 4.33 -6.49 6.63
C LEU A 99 4.74 -7.14 5.31
N CYS A 100 4.26 -8.35 5.03
CA CYS A 100 4.51 -9.00 3.75
C CYS A 100 3.39 -8.69 2.73
N CYS A 101 3.78 -8.18 1.56
CA CYS A 101 2.85 -7.84 0.48
C CYS A 101 2.28 -9.07 -0.25
N ASP A 102 2.88 -10.26 -0.07
CA ASP A 102 2.38 -11.50 -0.70
C ASP A 102 1.40 -12.29 0.17
N CYS A 103 1.54 -12.25 1.50
CA CYS A 103 0.66 -12.98 2.42
C CYS A 103 -0.17 -12.08 3.34
N HIS A 104 0.02 -10.76 3.27
CA HIS A 104 -0.68 -9.74 4.05
C HIS A 104 -0.61 -9.94 5.58
N LYS A 105 0.45 -10.61 6.06
CA LYS A 105 0.72 -10.85 7.48
C LYS A 105 1.92 -10.04 7.97
N TYR A 106 1.85 -9.68 9.25
CA TYR A 106 3.00 -9.16 10.00
C TYR A 106 3.89 -10.30 10.50
N SER A 107 5.20 -10.07 10.50
CA SER A 107 6.17 -10.96 11.16
C SER A 107 7.32 -10.15 11.78
N MET A 108 7.86 -10.64 12.91
CA MET A 108 9.12 -10.13 13.49
C MET A 108 10.28 -10.94 12.93
N VAL A 109 11.24 -10.25 12.32
CA VAL A 109 12.31 -10.90 11.54
C VAL A 109 13.66 -10.27 11.84
N LYS A 110 14.74 -11.06 11.77
CA LYS A 110 16.10 -10.55 11.96
C LYS A 110 16.42 -9.51 10.91
N PHE A 111 16.91 -8.35 11.34
CA PHE A 111 17.28 -7.27 10.46
C PHE A 111 18.48 -7.66 9.58
N HIS A 112 18.33 -7.49 8.27
CA HIS A 112 19.41 -7.69 7.30
C HIS A 112 19.41 -6.53 6.29
N ILE A 113 20.59 -5.97 6.00
CA ILE A 113 20.72 -4.79 5.11
C ILE A 113 20.32 -5.05 3.65
N ILE A 114 20.25 -6.32 3.24
CA ILE A 114 19.97 -6.73 1.85
C ILE A 114 18.47 -6.90 1.60
N ALA A 115 17.80 -7.72 2.41
CA ALA A 115 16.37 -8.00 2.27
C ALA A 115 15.83 -8.64 3.57
N LEU A 116 14.55 -8.43 3.85
CA LEU A 116 13.87 -8.95 5.04
C LEU A 116 12.95 -10.10 4.63
N LYS A 117 13.19 -11.31 5.16
CA LYS A 117 12.42 -12.51 4.80
C LYS A 117 11.18 -12.63 5.69
N CYS A 118 9.99 -12.66 5.11
CA CYS A 118 8.75 -12.93 5.84
C CYS A 118 8.82 -14.29 6.55
N GLY A 119 8.54 -14.30 7.86
CA GLY A 119 8.53 -15.53 8.67
C GLY A 119 7.41 -16.51 8.33
N GLU A 120 6.32 -16.03 7.72
CA GLU A 120 5.11 -16.81 7.46
C GLU A 120 5.13 -17.55 6.11
N CYS A 121 5.62 -16.89 5.04
CA CYS A 121 5.61 -17.43 3.68
C CYS A 121 6.99 -17.51 3.01
N GLY A 122 8.04 -16.98 3.65
CA GLY A 122 9.40 -16.98 3.10
C GLY A 122 9.65 -16.00 1.95
N SER A 123 8.68 -15.17 1.57
CA SER A 123 8.87 -14.11 0.58
C SER A 123 9.72 -12.95 1.12
N TYR A 124 10.42 -12.26 0.22
CA TYR A 124 11.13 -11.01 0.51
C TYR A 124 10.38 -9.76 0.03
N ASN A 125 9.18 -9.92 -0.54
CA ASN A 125 8.28 -8.81 -0.84
C ASN A 125 7.64 -8.31 0.46
N THR A 126 8.41 -7.52 1.23
CA THR A 126 8.01 -7.03 2.55
C THR A 126 8.34 -5.55 2.72
N CYS A 127 7.44 -4.81 3.36
CA CYS A 127 7.66 -3.44 3.81
C CYS A 127 7.93 -3.44 5.32
N ARG A 128 8.76 -2.50 5.78
CA ARG A 128 8.89 -2.23 7.22
C ARG A 128 7.65 -1.50 7.72
N ASP A 129 7.21 -1.87 8.91
CA ASP A 129 6.11 -1.23 9.63
C ASP A 129 6.73 -0.22 10.61
N ASP A 130 6.73 1.06 10.24
CA ASP A 130 7.39 2.14 11.01
C ASP A 130 6.45 2.81 12.03
N ASP A 131 5.23 2.27 12.23
CA ASP A 131 4.22 2.69 13.21
C ASP A 131 4.65 2.38 14.67
N GLY A 132 5.70 3.08 15.13
CA GLY A 132 6.15 3.12 16.53
C GLY A 132 7.10 1.99 16.95
N ASN A 133 7.19 0.89 16.21
CA ASN A 133 8.09 -0.22 16.55
C ASN A 133 9.45 -0.09 15.84
N ALA A 134 10.26 0.84 16.32
CA ALA A 134 11.66 0.99 15.93
C ALA A 134 12.42 -0.36 16.00
N PRO A 135 13.50 -0.57 15.22
CA PRO A 135 14.32 -1.78 15.29
C PRO A 135 14.77 -2.08 16.73
N VAL A 136 14.14 -3.07 17.35
CA VAL A 136 14.39 -3.44 18.74
C VAL A 136 15.57 -4.40 18.79
N ASN A 137 16.64 -4.00 19.47
CA ASN A 137 17.60 -4.96 19.98
C ASN A 137 16.89 -5.73 21.12
N PRO A 138 16.81 -7.07 21.09
CA PRO A 138 16.12 -7.84 22.13
C PRO A 138 16.73 -7.67 23.52
N ALA A 139 18.02 -7.31 23.63
CA ALA A 139 18.64 -6.93 24.91
C ALA A 139 18.10 -5.59 25.45
N VAL A 140 17.81 -4.64 24.55
CA VAL A 140 17.16 -3.37 24.91
C VAL A 140 15.69 -3.64 25.25
N ALA A 141 14.94 -4.37 24.43
CA ALA A 141 13.54 -4.71 24.71
C ALA A 141 13.37 -5.45 26.05
N ALA A 142 14.25 -6.43 26.35
CA ALA A 142 14.26 -7.10 27.65
C ALA A 142 14.56 -6.14 28.81
N ALA A 143 15.46 -5.17 28.62
CA ALA A 143 15.73 -4.12 29.61
C ALA A 143 14.54 -3.17 29.81
N VAL A 144 13.83 -2.76 28.74
CA VAL A 144 12.61 -1.93 28.87
C VAL A 144 11.50 -2.69 29.59
N VAL A 145 11.30 -3.99 29.29
CA VAL A 145 10.32 -4.84 29.99
C VAL A 145 10.69 -5.01 31.47
N ALA A 146 11.97 -5.22 31.79
CA ALA A 146 12.43 -5.31 33.18
C ALA A 146 12.28 -3.98 33.95
N GLN A 147 12.45 -2.83 33.27
CA GLN A 147 12.20 -1.51 33.86
C GLN A 147 10.70 -1.23 34.05
N ALA A 148 9.85 -1.64 33.11
CA ALA A 148 8.39 -1.53 33.21
C ALA A 148 7.79 -2.39 34.33
N GLN A 149 8.48 -3.44 34.77
CA GLN A 149 8.10 -4.22 35.96
C GLN A 149 8.45 -3.53 37.29
N ASN A 150 9.21 -2.44 37.26
CA ASN A 150 9.73 -1.75 38.45
C ASN A 150 9.04 -0.40 38.73
N VAL A 151 7.94 -0.08 38.04
CA VAL A 151 7.15 1.15 38.20
C VAL A 151 5.80 0.94 38.88
N LEU A 152 5.53 -0.25 39.45
CA LEU A 152 4.25 -0.58 40.08
C LEU A 152 4.19 -0.38 41.61
N GLU A 153 5.27 0.12 42.24
CA GLU A 153 5.38 0.21 43.70
C GLU A 153 6.08 1.52 44.12
N LEU A 154 5.37 2.65 44.01
CA LEU A 154 5.57 3.99 44.61
C LEU A 154 4.60 4.97 43.87
N GLU A 155 3.64 5.70 44.45
CA GLU A 155 2.99 5.68 45.77
C GLU A 155 1.50 6.06 45.57
N VAL A 156 0.63 5.55 46.43
CA VAL A 156 -0.71 6.12 46.64
C VAL A 156 -0.58 7.22 47.69
N GLN A 157 -1.00 8.44 47.37
CA GLN A 157 -1.36 9.41 48.40
C GLN A 157 -2.60 10.19 47.96
N GLU A 158 -3.66 10.06 48.75
CA GLU A 158 -4.99 10.61 48.51
C GLU A 158 -5.00 12.12 48.76
N GLY A 159 -5.88 12.82 48.03
CA GLY A 159 -6.14 14.25 48.17
C GLY A 159 -7.43 14.60 47.45
N GLU A 160 -8.54 14.59 48.18
CA GLU A 160 -9.81 15.20 47.78
C GLU A 160 -9.65 16.74 47.79
N ASP A 161 -10.38 17.45 46.92
CA ASP A 161 -10.88 18.82 47.15
C ASP A 161 -11.74 19.27 45.93
N ASP A 162 -13.07 19.15 46.10
CA ASP A 162 -14.21 19.99 45.67
C ASP A 162 -14.35 20.65 44.26
N ASP A 163 -15.63 20.76 43.86
CA ASP A 163 -16.17 21.31 42.61
C ASP A 163 -16.06 22.85 42.46
N GLU A 164 -16.11 23.36 41.22
CA GLU A 164 -16.92 24.56 40.90
C GLU A 164 -17.25 24.67 39.39
N ASP A 165 -18.48 25.11 39.08
CA ASP A 165 -19.07 25.10 37.73
C ASP A 165 -18.58 26.24 36.81
N GLY A 166 -18.71 26.05 35.49
CA GLY A 166 -18.25 27.02 34.49
C GLY A 166 -18.91 26.87 33.12
N GLU A 167 -20.24 26.99 33.06
CA GLU A 167 -20.99 26.99 31.80
C GLU A 167 -20.85 28.33 31.05
N GLY A 168 -20.30 28.27 29.83
CA GLY A 168 -20.05 29.43 28.96
C GLY A 168 -20.84 29.34 27.65
N GLU A 169 -21.81 30.22 27.49
CA GLU A 169 -22.64 30.31 26.27
C GLU A 169 -21.81 30.76 25.06
N ILE A 170 -21.99 30.09 23.91
CA ILE A 170 -21.54 30.58 22.60
C ILE A 170 -22.79 31.11 21.89
N GLY A 171 -22.88 32.43 21.75
CA GLY A 171 -24.01 33.08 21.08
C GLY A 171 -23.92 33.01 19.56
N ASP A 172 -25.07 32.83 18.92
CA ASP A 172 -25.26 32.96 17.48
C ASP A 172 -25.12 34.43 17.04
N ASP A 173 -24.40 34.69 15.94
CA ASP A 173 -24.36 35.99 15.25
C ASP A 173 -24.84 35.80 13.79
N ASP A 174 -25.96 36.44 13.47
CA ASP A 174 -26.59 36.45 12.15
C ASP A 174 -26.24 37.76 11.41
N GLY A 175 -25.72 37.67 10.19
CA GLY A 175 -25.16 38.82 9.47
C GLY A 175 -25.25 38.75 7.94
N SER A 176 -26.42 39.14 7.39
CA SER A 176 -26.65 39.42 5.94
C SER A 176 -26.67 40.95 5.67
N GLU A 177 -26.58 41.50 4.45
CA GLU A 177 -26.55 40.97 3.06
C GLU A 177 -25.26 41.49 2.33
N GLY A 178 -25.02 41.45 1.01
CA GLY A 178 -25.76 41.04 -0.20
C GLY A 178 -25.34 41.87 -1.45
N THR A 179 -25.71 41.43 -2.67
CA THR A 179 -25.54 42.14 -3.98
C THR A 179 -24.09 42.30 -4.49
N SER A 180 -23.70 42.28 -5.77
CA SER A 180 -24.27 41.84 -7.07
C SER A 180 -23.06 41.49 -8.01
N ASP A 181 -23.08 41.30 -9.34
CA ASP A 181 -24.05 41.55 -10.43
C ASP A 181 -23.76 40.69 -11.71
N ASP A 182 -24.45 41.01 -12.81
CA ASP A 182 -24.29 40.63 -14.24
C ASP A 182 -22.81 40.54 -14.77
N MET A 183 -22.42 39.78 -15.82
CA MET A 183 -23.01 39.62 -17.16
C MET A 183 -22.69 38.27 -17.84
N THR A 184 -23.51 37.90 -18.83
CA THR A 184 -23.25 36.82 -19.83
C THR A 184 -22.44 37.31 -21.03
N ASP A 185 -21.63 36.44 -21.65
CA ASP A 185 -21.23 36.59 -23.06
C ASP A 185 -21.26 35.24 -23.80
N ASN A 186 -21.65 35.23 -25.07
CA ASN A 186 -21.77 34.06 -25.95
C ASN A 186 -21.25 34.43 -27.37
N GLY A 187 -20.54 33.50 -28.02
CA GLY A 187 -20.12 33.56 -29.43
C GLY A 187 -18.82 32.78 -29.63
N ASP A 188 -18.70 31.76 -30.48
CA ASP A 188 -18.89 31.73 -31.96
C ASP A 188 -17.82 32.60 -32.65
N ASP A 189 -17.01 32.20 -33.65
CA ASP A 189 -16.79 30.99 -34.48
C ASP A 189 -15.23 30.79 -34.61
N ASP A 190 -14.58 29.85 -35.31
CA ASP A 190 -14.64 29.51 -36.74
C ASP A 190 -13.80 28.25 -37.10
N ASP A 191 -14.18 27.58 -38.19
CA ASP A 191 -13.46 26.46 -38.83
C ASP A 191 -12.31 26.94 -39.74
N ALA A 192 -11.22 26.17 -39.81
CA ALA A 192 -10.35 26.17 -41.00
C ALA A 192 -9.57 24.85 -41.14
N SER A 193 -10.14 23.90 -41.87
CA SER A 193 -9.41 22.75 -42.42
C SER A 193 -8.25 23.16 -43.35
N LEU A 194 -7.06 22.57 -43.21
CA LEU A 194 -6.16 22.35 -44.37
C LEU A 194 -5.35 21.04 -44.25
N ARG A 195 -5.59 20.15 -45.21
CA ARG A 195 -4.75 18.99 -45.52
C ARG A 195 -3.59 19.40 -46.42
N SER A 196 -2.48 18.67 -46.35
CA SER A 196 -1.52 18.59 -47.46
C SER A 196 -0.97 17.17 -47.60
N ASP A 197 -1.46 16.47 -48.61
CA ASP A 197 -0.86 15.24 -49.13
C ASP A 197 0.59 15.51 -49.58
N LEU A 198 1.49 14.58 -49.27
CA LEU A 198 2.86 14.54 -49.79
C LEU A 198 3.17 13.14 -50.32
N SER A 199 2.69 12.89 -51.53
CA SER A 199 3.16 11.83 -52.41
C SER A 199 4.08 12.42 -53.47
N LEU A 200 5.30 11.90 -53.63
CA LEU A 200 6.04 11.83 -54.90
C LEU A 200 7.34 11.01 -54.73
N ASP A 201 7.57 10.11 -55.71
CA ASP A 201 8.76 9.27 -55.99
C ASP A 201 9.50 8.58 -54.81
#